data_AF-A0A094KXE4-F1
#
_entry.id   AF-A0A094KXE4-F1
#
_cell.length_a   1.000
_cell.length_b   1.000
_cell.length_c   1.000
_cell.angle_alpha   90.00
_cell.angle_beta   90.00
_cell.angle_gamma   90.00
#
_symmetry.space_group_name_H-M   'P 1'
#
loop_
_entity.id
_entity.type
_entity.pdbx_description
1 polymer ?
#
loop_
_entity_poly.entity_id
_entity_poly.type
_entity_poly.pdbx_seq_one_letter_code
_entity_poly.pdbx_strand_id
1 'polypeptide(L)'
;MKNESFLFFKTPESFYKFLDSLDIYNNWKITKGTMNSRGESIRNKGYTKFLRERFNNKKMFRRSVSISEIVSWLDSFVIMRRFFKKLHSSITVEEFNNIELYCEYMIKMSKKMRIDFILKYKNTILLIEFRMVNNFTKIKSTWDKKKVELLVYKELLENYIPTETRILTFAFISLFEYDGRNIEDIQLNYNNNQVDFLVKYFTEFVVKKYKNNEK
;
A
#
# COMPACT_ATOMS: atom_id res chain seq x y z
N MET A 1 -11.43 -5.25 -11.30
CA MET A 1 -10.42 -4.88 -10.28
C MET A 1 -9.63 -6.09 -9.79
N LYS A 2 -10.28 -7.13 -9.26
CA LYS A 2 -9.60 -8.33 -8.70
C LYS A 2 -8.61 -9.00 -9.66
N ASN A 3 -8.97 -9.16 -10.93
CA ASN A 3 -8.14 -9.87 -11.91
C ASN A 3 -6.93 -9.05 -12.34
N GLU A 4 -7.04 -7.72 -12.29
CA GLU A 4 -6.01 -6.77 -12.67
C GLU A 4 -5.05 -6.42 -11.53
N SER A 5 -5.29 -6.88 -10.30
CA SER A 5 -4.40 -6.71 -9.15
C SER A 5 -3.41 -7.85 -9.01
N PHE A 6 -2.24 -7.59 -8.45
CA PHE A 6 -1.28 -8.65 -8.08
C PHE A 6 -1.87 -9.52 -6.98
N LEU A 7 -2.28 -8.87 -5.89
CA LEU A 7 -2.93 -9.48 -4.73
C LEU A 7 -4.27 -8.82 -4.51
N PHE A 8 -5.23 -9.62 -4.05
CA PHE A 8 -6.56 -9.17 -3.66
C PHE A 8 -6.92 -9.85 -2.36
N PHE A 9 -7.44 -9.05 -1.44
CA PHE A 9 -7.89 -9.48 -0.13
C PHE A 9 -9.30 -8.94 0.07
N LYS A 10 -10.24 -9.85 0.31
CA LYS A 10 -11.66 -9.48 0.51
C LYS A 10 -11.85 -8.71 1.82
N THR A 11 -10.99 -8.96 2.80
CA THR A 11 -11.02 -8.32 4.12
C THR A 11 -9.59 -8.03 4.61
N PRO A 12 -9.37 -7.08 5.53
CA PRO A 12 -8.07 -6.86 6.13
C PRO A 12 -7.54 -8.08 6.89
N GLU A 13 -8.43 -8.89 7.46
CA GLU A 13 -8.07 -10.14 8.13
C GLU A 13 -7.42 -11.15 7.17
N SER A 14 -7.94 -11.24 5.93
CA SER A 14 -7.32 -12.10 4.91
C SER A 14 -5.94 -11.60 4.47
N PHE A 15 -5.67 -10.30 4.60
CA PHE A 15 -4.35 -9.73 4.40
C PHE A 15 -3.40 -10.09 5.54
N TYR A 16 -3.83 -10.04 6.80
CA TYR A 16 -3.01 -10.50 7.93
C TYR A 16 -2.59 -11.96 7.79
N LYS A 17 -3.56 -12.85 7.52
CA LYS A 17 -3.29 -14.28 7.30
C LYS A 17 -2.28 -14.53 6.18
N PHE A 18 -2.32 -13.72 5.13
CA PHE A 18 -1.35 -13.80 4.04
C PHE A 18 0.05 -13.35 4.47
N LEU A 19 0.17 -12.29 5.25
CA LEU A 19 1.48 -11.82 5.71
C LEU A 19 2.10 -12.79 6.72
N ASP A 20 1.27 -13.38 7.58
CA ASP A 20 1.69 -14.42 8.52
C ASP A 20 2.13 -15.70 7.77
N SER A 21 1.42 -16.10 6.71
CA SER A 21 1.80 -17.28 5.92
C SER A 21 3.07 -17.11 5.10
N LEU A 22 3.47 -15.87 4.79
CA LEU A 22 4.74 -15.59 4.13
C LEU A 22 5.93 -15.55 5.11
N ASP A 23 5.70 -15.65 6.42
CA ASP A 23 6.72 -15.47 7.45
C ASP A 23 7.53 -14.16 7.26
N ILE A 24 6.91 -13.14 6.66
CA ILE A 24 7.55 -11.81 6.45
C ILE A 24 7.94 -11.21 7.81
N TYR A 25 7.19 -11.56 8.85
CA TYR A 25 7.39 -11.04 10.20
C TYR A 25 8.51 -11.70 10.98
N ASN A 26 9.23 -12.65 10.40
CA ASN A 26 10.51 -13.09 10.92
C ASN A 26 11.60 -12.03 10.62
N ASN A 27 11.41 -10.82 11.16
CA ASN A 27 12.35 -9.69 11.21
C ASN A 27 12.41 -8.73 10.02
N TRP A 28 11.40 -8.64 9.13
CA TRP A 28 11.43 -7.56 8.14
C TRP A 28 11.33 -6.18 8.82
N LYS A 29 12.32 -5.34 8.52
CA LYS A 29 12.47 -3.98 9.04
C LYS A 29 12.61 -3.03 7.87
N ILE A 30 12.00 -1.85 7.99
CA ILE A 30 12.17 -0.77 7.01
C ILE A 30 13.54 -0.15 7.27
N THR A 31 14.60 -0.74 6.72
CA THR A 31 15.97 -0.31 6.99
C THR A 31 16.45 0.78 6.04
N LYS A 32 17.43 1.55 6.48
CA LYS A 32 18.20 2.45 5.63
C LYS A 32 18.93 1.69 4.54
N GLY A 33 19.25 2.38 3.44
CA GLY A 33 20.02 1.84 2.33
C GLY A 33 19.26 1.84 1.01
N THR A 34 19.91 1.36 -0.05
CA THR A 34 19.28 1.26 -1.36
C THR A 34 18.37 0.03 -1.43
N MET A 35 17.34 0.07 -2.27
CA MET A 35 16.45 -1.08 -2.46
C MET A 35 17.20 -2.33 -2.96
N ASN A 36 18.21 -2.16 -3.81
CA ASN A 36 19.02 -3.27 -4.30
C ASN A 36 19.84 -3.89 -3.17
N SER A 37 20.53 -3.08 -2.35
CA SER A 37 21.35 -3.60 -1.24
C SER A 37 20.49 -4.33 -0.20
N ARG A 38 19.31 -3.79 0.11
CA ARG A 38 18.35 -4.45 1.00
C ARG A 38 17.82 -5.75 0.42
N GLY A 39 17.60 -5.76 -0.90
CA GLY A 39 17.12 -6.90 -1.66
C GLY A 39 18.04 -8.12 -1.59
N GLU A 40 19.36 -7.94 -1.49
CA GLU A 40 20.28 -9.07 -1.40
C GLU A 40 20.05 -9.96 -0.18
N SER A 41 19.71 -9.36 0.96
CA SER A 41 19.45 -10.10 2.19
C SER A 41 18.23 -11.04 2.12
N ILE A 42 17.33 -10.79 1.17
CA ILE A 42 16.09 -11.54 1.00
C ILE A 42 16.03 -12.34 -0.30
N ARG A 43 17.04 -12.23 -1.17
CA ARG A 43 17.03 -12.82 -2.52
C ARG A 43 16.67 -14.31 -2.52
N ASN A 44 17.20 -15.05 -1.54
CA ASN A 44 17.05 -16.51 -1.45
C ASN A 44 15.95 -16.95 -0.48
N LYS A 45 15.15 -16.02 0.07
CA LYS A 45 14.06 -16.34 1.00
C LYS A 45 12.87 -16.94 0.26
N GLY A 46 12.17 -17.87 0.90
CA GLY A 46 11.01 -18.57 0.32
C GLY A 46 9.90 -17.62 -0.13
N TYR A 47 9.57 -16.62 0.70
CA TYR A 47 8.57 -15.61 0.33
C TYR A 47 8.98 -14.78 -0.89
N THR A 48 10.28 -14.50 -1.09
CA THR A 48 10.77 -13.76 -2.26
C THR A 48 10.54 -14.56 -3.53
N LYS A 49 10.86 -15.86 -3.50
CA LYS A 49 10.60 -16.77 -4.61
C LYS A 49 9.09 -16.86 -4.92
N PHE A 50 8.28 -17.04 -3.87
CA PHE A 50 6.82 -17.08 -4.01
C PHE A 50 6.24 -15.81 -4.64
N LEU A 51 6.63 -14.62 -4.15
CA LEU A 51 6.14 -13.34 -4.67
C LEU A 51 6.55 -13.15 -6.14
N ARG A 52 7.78 -13.55 -6.51
CA ARG A 52 8.26 -13.52 -7.90
C ARG A 52 7.43 -14.40 -8.82
N GLU A 53 7.26 -15.66 -8.45
CA GLU A 53 6.51 -16.64 -9.25
C GLU A 53 5.07 -16.16 -9.43
N ARG A 54 4.43 -15.72 -8.35
CA ARG A 54 3.06 -15.21 -8.38
C ARG A 54 2.91 -13.99 -9.29
N PHE A 55 3.87 -13.06 -9.25
CA PHE A 55 3.84 -11.86 -10.09
C PHE A 55 4.02 -12.19 -11.57
N ASN A 56 5.02 -13.04 -11.88
CA ASN A 56 5.32 -13.46 -13.24
C ASN A 56 4.14 -14.23 -13.86
N ASN A 57 3.48 -15.10 -13.09
CA ASN A 57 2.31 -15.86 -13.52
C ASN A 57 1.13 -14.96 -13.89
N LYS A 58 0.98 -13.78 -13.25
CA LYS A 58 -0.05 -12.80 -13.59
C LYS A 58 0.27 -11.92 -14.81
N LYS A 59 1.48 -12.03 -15.40
CA LYS A 59 1.92 -11.26 -16.59
C LYS A 59 1.76 -9.73 -16.44
N MET A 60 1.81 -9.23 -15.21
CA MET A 60 1.55 -7.82 -14.88
C MET A 60 2.58 -6.88 -15.47
N PHE A 61 3.79 -7.37 -15.75
CA PHE A 61 4.85 -6.60 -16.41
C PHE A 61 5.50 -7.40 -17.55
N ARG A 62 6.24 -6.71 -18.44
CA ARG A 62 6.97 -7.38 -19.53
C ARG A 62 8.27 -8.04 -19.05
N ARG A 63 8.81 -7.58 -17.93
CA ARG A 63 10.03 -8.08 -17.30
C ARG A 63 9.68 -8.77 -15.99
N SER A 64 10.54 -9.69 -15.56
CA SER A 64 10.47 -10.27 -14.23
C SER A 64 10.57 -9.18 -13.16
N VAL A 65 9.84 -9.35 -12.06
CA VAL A 65 9.90 -8.39 -10.94
C VAL A 65 11.33 -8.30 -10.38
N SER A 66 11.79 -7.07 -10.19
CA SER A 66 13.10 -6.80 -9.60
C SER A 66 13.12 -7.12 -8.11
N ILE A 67 14.30 -7.39 -7.53
CA ILE A 67 14.40 -7.57 -6.08
C ILE A 67 14.00 -6.28 -5.33
N SER A 68 14.32 -5.12 -5.91
CA SER A 68 13.96 -3.81 -5.37
C SER A 68 12.45 -3.59 -5.24
N GLU A 69 11.67 -4.05 -6.22
CA GLU A 69 10.20 -4.00 -6.14
C GLU A 69 9.67 -4.86 -4.99
N ILE A 70 10.25 -6.04 -4.77
CA ILE A 70 9.85 -6.91 -3.65
C ILE A 70 10.14 -6.22 -2.32
N VAL A 71 11.31 -5.61 -2.15
CA VAL A 71 11.63 -4.81 -0.96
C VAL A 71 10.59 -3.70 -0.73
N SER A 72 10.21 -3.00 -1.80
CA SER A 72 9.17 -1.96 -1.75
C SER A 72 7.82 -2.52 -1.30
N TRP A 73 7.43 -3.71 -1.79
CA TRP A 73 6.19 -4.37 -1.36
C TRP A 73 6.23 -4.73 0.13
N LEU A 74 7.33 -5.29 0.60
CA LEU A 74 7.48 -5.68 2.00
C LEU A 74 7.40 -4.46 2.93
N ASP A 75 8.04 -3.36 2.56
CA ASP A 75 7.94 -2.10 3.32
C ASP A 75 6.50 -1.60 3.40
N SER A 76 5.82 -1.53 2.25
CA SER A 76 4.43 -1.07 2.22
C SER A 76 3.49 -2.04 2.94
N PHE A 77 3.73 -3.35 2.91
CA PHE A 77 2.96 -4.33 3.69
C PHE A 77 3.11 -4.13 5.19
N VAL A 78 4.32 -3.80 5.68
CA VAL A 78 4.52 -3.46 7.10
C VAL A 78 3.72 -2.22 7.48
N ILE A 79 3.73 -1.17 6.65
CA ILE A 79 2.95 0.04 6.91
C ILE A 79 1.43 -0.25 6.86
N MET A 80 0.97 -0.98 5.85
CA MET A 80 -0.44 -1.37 5.72
C MET A 80 -0.92 -2.24 6.89
N ARG A 81 -0.07 -3.13 7.42
CA ARG A 81 -0.38 -3.89 8.64
C ARG A 81 -0.66 -2.95 9.82
N ARG A 82 0.21 -1.96 10.03
CA ARG A 82 0.06 -0.96 11.10
C ARG A 82 -1.19 -0.12 10.91
N PHE A 83 -1.45 0.31 9.67
CA PHE A 83 -2.67 1.02 9.31
C PHE A 83 -3.92 0.24 9.69
N PHE A 84 -4.05 -1.02 9.24
CA PHE A 84 -5.23 -1.82 9.59
C PHE A 84 -5.33 -2.09 11.10
N LYS A 85 -4.20 -2.23 11.80
CA LYS A 85 -4.20 -2.50 13.24
C LYS A 85 -4.80 -1.31 14.00
N LYS A 86 -4.40 -0.09 13.63
CA LYS A 86 -4.93 1.14 14.22
C LYS A 86 -6.35 1.46 13.73
N LEU A 87 -6.65 1.15 12.47
CA LEU A 87 -7.98 1.36 11.90
C LEU A 87 -9.03 0.48 12.60
N HIS A 88 -8.70 -0.78 12.92
CA HIS A 88 -9.61 -1.70 13.61
C HIS A 88 -10.16 -1.13 14.93
N SER A 89 -9.37 -0.31 15.63
CA SER A 89 -9.80 0.38 16.86
C SER A 89 -10.57 1.68 16.61
N SER A 90 -10.66 2.16 15.37
CA SER A 90 -11.22 3.47 14.99
C SER A 90 -12.60 3.38 14.32
N ILE A 91 -13.02 2.18 13.89
CA ILE A 91 -14.27 1.91 13.18
C ILE A 91 -14.92 0.63 13.74
N THR A 92 -16.16 0.33 13.36
CA THR A 92 -16.82 -0.91 13.82
C THR A 92 -16.23 -2.15 13.13
N VAL A 93 -16.41 -3.32 13.76
CA VAL A 93 -16.00 -4.62 13.20
C VAL A 93 -16.65 -4.88 11.84
N GLU A 94 -17.93 -4.52 11.71
CA GLU A 94 -18.67 -4.64 10.44
C GLU A 94 -18.07 -3.75 9.35
N GLU A 95 -17.76 -2.48 9.68
CA GLU A 95 -17.14 -1.56 8.73
C GLU A 95 -15.76 -2.07 8.29
N PHE A 96 -14.96 -2.56 9.25
CA PHE A 96 -13.64 -3.11 8.99
C PHE A 96 -13.67 -4.34 8.08
N ASN A 97 -14.61 -5.25 8.30
CA ASN A 97 -14.77 -6.47 7.50
C ASN A 97 -15.26 -6.21 6.07
N ASN A 98 -15.81 -5.03 5.80
CA ASN A 98 -16.27 -4.60 4.47
C ASN A 98 -15.20 -3.84 3.66
N ILE A 99 -13.95 -3.80 4.14
CA ILE A 99 -12.84 -3.18 3.42
C ILE A 99 -12.15 -4.21 2.53
N GLU A 100 -12.17 -3.97 1.22
CA GLU A 100 -11.38 -4.74 0.25
C GLU A 100 -10.03 -4.06 0.00
N LEU A 101 -8.99 -4.87 -0.19
CA LEU A 101 -7.63 -4.42 -0.47
C LEU A 101 -7.13 -5.04 -1.78
N TYR A 102 -6.66 -4.18 -2.67
CA TYR A 102 -6.07 -4.54 -3.95
C TYR A 102 -4.64 -4.03 -3.97
N CYS A 103 -3.66 -4.90 -4.19
CA CYS A 103 -2.24 -4.52 -4.25
C CYS A 103 -1.77 -4.55 -5.70
N GLU A 104 -0.96 -3.56 -6.09
CA GLU A 104 -0.37 -3.43 -7.41
C GLU A 104 -1.45 -3.54 -8.51
N TYR A 105 -2.50 -2.73 -8.41
CA TYR A 105 -3.61 -2.75 -9.37
C TYR A 105 -3.17 -2.16 -10.70
N MET A 106 -3.21 -2.96 -11.77
CA MET A 106 -2.90 -2.50 -13.12
C MET A 106 -4.09 -1.75 -13.73
N ILE A 107 -3.90 -0.47 -14.03
CA ILE A 107 -4.94 0.36 -14.64
C ILE A 107 -5.18 -0.12 -16.08
N LYS A 108 -6.44 -0.28 -16.49
CA LYS A 108 -6.79 -0.69 -17.85
C LYS A 108 -6.29 0.34 -18.87
N MET A 109 -5.78 -0.14 -20.01
CA MET A 109 -5.32 0.70 -21.13
C MET A 109 -4.25 1.75 -20.79
N SER A 110 -3.50 1.56 -19.69
CA SER A 110 -2.55 2.56 -19.14
C SER A 110 -1.08 2.30 -19.47
N LYS A 111 -0.76 1.49 -20.49
CA LYS A 111 0.62 0.99 -20.73
C LYS A 111 1.24 0.31 -19.49
N LYS A 112 0.41 -0.41 -18.71
CA LYS A 112 0.79 -1.14 -17.49
C LYS A 112 1.18 -0.25 -16.29
N MET A 113 0.58 0.95 -16.16
CA MET A 113 0.65 1.69 -14.91
C MET A 113 -0.03 0.88 -13.79
N ARG A 114 0.55 0.97 -12.59
CA ARG A 114 0.08 0.23 -11.42
C ARG A 114 -0.08 1.20 -10.25
N ILE A 115 -1.11 0.95 -9.46
CA ILE A 115 -1.36 1.64 -8.19
C ILE A 115 -0.91 0.72 -7.06
N ASP A 116 -0.06 1.21 -6.17
CA ASP A 116 0.52 0.39 -5.10
C ASP A 116 -0.58 -0.29 -4.27
N PHE A 117 -1.56 0.48 -3.77
CA PHE A 117 -2.74 -0.05 -3.10
C PHE A 117 -4.01 0.67 -3.47
N ILE A 118 -5.10 -0.11 -3.52
CA ILE A 118 -6.45 0.41 -3.53
C ILE A 118 -7.20 -0.19 -2.34
N LEU A 119 -7.78 0.68 -1.52
CA LEU A 119 -8.77 0.32 -0.52
C LEU A 119 -10.15 0.63 -1.05
N LYS A 120 -11.05 -0.35 -1.05
CA LYS A 120 -12.45 -0.13 -1.42
C LYS A 120 -13.33 -0.40 -0.21
N TYR A 121 -14.22 0.53 0.06
CA TYR A 121 -15.26 0.40 1.06
C TYR A 121 -16.58 0.88 0.43
N LYS A 122 -17.50 -0.07 0.21
CA LYS A 122 -18.75 0.16 -0.52
C LYS A 122 -18.47 0.87 -1.87
N ASN A 123 -19.08 2.05 -2.11
CA ASN A 123 -18.88 2.83 -3.34
C ASN A 123 -17.75 3.87 -3.24
N THR A 124 -16.89 3.80 -2.22
CA THR A 124 -15.72 4.67 -2.10
C THR A 124 -14.43 3.88 -2.30
N ILE A 125 -13.56 4.42 -3.15
CA ILE A 125 -12.25 3.88 -3.46
C ILE A 125 -11.19 4.89 -3.00
N LEU A 126 -10.20 4.43 -2.25
CA LEU A 126 -9.00 5.18 -1.91
C LEU A 126 -7.79 4.58 -2.62
N LEU A 127 -7.19 5.37 -3.51
CA LEU A 127 -5.92 5.05 -4.17
C LEU A 127 -4.77 5.51 -3.27
N ILE A 128 -3.79 4.63 -3.04
CA ILE A 128 -2.62 4.93 -2.22
C ILE A 128 -1.36 4.64 -3.01
N GLU A 129 -0.46 5.63 -3.05
CA GLU A 129 0.89 5.51 -3.59
C GLU A 129 1.92 5.65 -2.47
N PHE A 130 2.84 4.69 -2.37
CA PHE A 130 3.89 4.66 -1.37
C PHE A 130 5.21 5.13 -1.94
N ARG A 131 5.98 5.82 -1.11
CA ARG A 131 7.39 6.08 -1.40
C ARG A 131 8.20 6.23 -0.12
N MET A 132 9.25 5.43 0.00
CA MET A 132 10.25 5.65 1.04
C MET A 132 11.27 6.70 0.60
N VAL A 133 11.64 7.60 1.51
CA VAL A 133 12.74 8.55 1.34
C VAL A 133 13.76 8.39 2.48
N ASN A 134 14.99 8.86 2.26
CA ASN A 134 16.08 8.72 3.24
C ASN A 134 16.25 9.95 4.14
N ASN A 135 15.49 11.02 3.94
CA ASN A 135 15.58 12.23 4.75
C ASN A 135 14.31 13.06 4.68
N PHE A 136 14.10 13.90 5.69
CA PHE A 136 12.90 14.73 5.81
C PHE A 136 12.77 15.77 4.70
N THR A 137 13.89 16.30 4.18
CA THR A 137 13.87 17.35 3.16
C THR A 137 13.28 16.89 1.83
N LYS A 138 13.32 15.59 1.53
CA LYS A 138 12.71 15.01 0.33
C LYS A 138 11.22 14.72 0.44
N ILE A 139 10.62 14.83 1.63
CA ILE A 139 9.22 14.43 1.84
C ILE A 139 8.29 15.24 0.95
N LYS A 140 8.34 16.58 1.04
CA LYS A 140 7.41 17.46 0.33
C LYS A 140 7.47 17.28 -1.19
N SER A 141 8.67 17.39 -1.77
CA SER A 141 8.83 17.26 -3.23
C SER A 141 8.49 15.86 -3.75
N THR A 142 8.65 14.82 -2.93
CA THR A 142 8.23 13.45 -3.28
C THR A 142 6.72 13.29 -3.19
N TRP A 143 6.10 13.86 -2.15
CA TRP A 143 4.66 13.90 -1.97
C TRP A 143 3.97 14.59 -3.15
N ASP A 144 4.47 15.76 -3.58
CA ASP A 144 3.91 16.51 -4.71
C ASP A 144 3.88 15.66 -5.99
N LYS A 145 4.99 14.97 -6.28
CA LYS A 145 5.10 14.07 -7.45
C LYS A 145 4.12 12.91 -7.37
N LYS A 146 4.05 12.23 -6.23
CA LYS A 146 3.11 11.11 -6.01
C LYS A 146 1.66 11.56 -6.04
N LYS A 147 1.37 12.79 -5.60
CA LYS A 147 0.02 13.34 -5.66
C LYS A 147 -0.41 13.57 -7.11
N VAL A 148 0.46 14.13 -7.95
CA VAL A 148 0.17 14.29 -9.39
C VAL A 148 -0.06 12.93 -10.06
N GLU A 149 0.79 11.95 -9.78
CA GLU A 149 0.64 10.58 -10.29
C GLU A 149 -0.72 9.97 -9.91
N LEU A 150 -1.13 10.11 -8.65
CA LEU A 150 -2.45 9.68 -8.19
C LEU A 150 -3.63 10.39 -8.87
N LEU A 151 -3.49 11.68 -9.20
CA LEU A 151 -4.53 12.42 -9.93
C LEU A 151 -4.69 11.88 -11.35
N VAL A 152 -3.58 11.60 -12.04
CA VAL A 152 -3.61 10.93 -13.35
C VAL A 152 -4.26 9.55 -13.24
N TYR A 153 -3.93 8.77 -12.20
CA TYR A 153 -4.56 7.47 -11.98
C TYR A 153 -6.07 7.57 -11.78
N LYS A 154 -6.51 8.54 -10.98
CA LYS A 154 -7.93 8.80 -10.77
C LYS A 154 -8.65 9.10 -12.09
N GLU A 155 -8.13 10.02 -12.89
CA GLU A 155 -8.69 10.36 -14.21
C GLU A 155 -8.78 9.13 -15.13
N LEU A 156 -7.73 8.30 -15.17
CA LEU A 156 -7.73 7.09 -15.97
C LEU A 156 -8.76 6.04 -15.50
N LEU A 157 -8.95 5.92 -14.18
CA LEU A 157 -9.93 5.01 -13.58
C LEU A 157 -11.37 5.45 -13.87
N GLU A 158 -11.64 6.75 -13.90
CA GLU A 158 -12.98 7.31 -14.19
C GLU A 158 -13.53 6.88 -15.57
N ASN A 159 -12.67 6.47 -16.50
CA ASN A 159 -13.11 5.95 -17.81
C ASN A 159 -13.85 4.61 -17.76
N TYR A 160 -13.74 3.83 -16.68
CA TYR A 160 -14.35 2.49 -16.60
C TYR A 160 -14.84 2.09 -15.21
N ILE A 161 -14.60 2.92 -14.20
CA ILE A 161 -15.22 2.79 -12.88
C ILE A 161 -16.59 3.47 -12.92
N PRO A 162 -17.64 2.88 -12.31
CA PRO A 162 -18.97 3.49 -12.31
C PRO A 162 -18.96 4.91 -11.74
N THR A 163 -19.75 5.82 -12.33
CA THR A 163 -19.74 7.26 -12.03
C THR A 163 -20.18 7.58 -10.59
N GLU A 164 -20.99 6.71 -10.00
CA GLU A 164 -21.40 6.76 -8.58
C GLU A 164 -20.26 6.39 -7.61
N THR A 165 -19.16 5.83 -8.11
CA THR A 165 -18.02 5.45 -7.29
C THR A 165 -17.16 6.68 -6.99
N ARG A 166 -17.05 7.02 -5.70
CA ARG A 166 -16.19 8.13 -5.26
C ARG A 166 -14.74 7.69 -5.19
N ILE A 167 -13.86 8.33 -5.96
CA ILE A 167 -12.42 8.05 -5.96
C ILE A 167 -11.64 9.13 -5.20
N LEU A 168 -10.89 8.70 -4.20
CA LEU A 168 -10.02 9.47 -3.33
C LEU A 168 -8.56 9.06 -3.52
N THR A 169 -7.62 9.94 -3.16
CA THR A 169 -6.19 9.73 -3.38
C THR A 169 -5.35 10.13 -2.17
N PHE A 170 -4.38 9.29 -1.81
CA PHE A 170 -3.47 9.53 -0.69
C PHE A 170 -2.04 9.12 -1.04
N ALA A 171 -1.10 10.07 -1.02
CA ALA A 171 0.33 9.76 -1.15
C ALA A 171 0.93 9.53 0.23
N PHE A 172 1.51 8.34 0.46
CA PHE A 172 2.16 7.97 1.71
C PHE A 172 3.68 8.01 1.55
N ILE A 173 4.31 9.00 2.15
CA ILE A 173 5.78 9.11 2.14
C ILE A 173 6.30 8.60 3.47
N SER A 174 7.08 7.51 3.44
CA SER A 174 7.71 6.92 4.62
C SER A 174 9.20 7.26 4.70
N LEU A 175 9.76 7.14 5.89
CA LEU A 175 11.20 7.11 6.13
C LEU A 175 11.64 5.69 6.50
N PHE A 176 12.94 5.42 6.44
CA PHE A 176 13.51 4.25 7.09
C PHE A 176 13.40 4.35 8.60
N GLU A 177 13.29 3.22 9.29
CA GLU A 177 13.09 3.14 10.74
C GLU A 177 14.28 2.52 11.47
N TYR A 178 15.20 1.91 10.72
CA TYR A 178 16.36 1.23 11.28
C TYR A 178 17.63 1.54 10.50
N ASP A 179 18.72 1.81 11.21
CA ASP A 179 20.07 1.78 10.67
C ASP A 179 20.79 0.54 11.25
N GLY A 180 20.87 -0.52 10.44
CA GLY A 180 21.31 -1.84 10.90
C GLY A 180 20.38 -2.41 11.98
N ARG A 181 20.90 -2.51 13.22
CA ARG A 181 20.13 -3.02 14.38
C ARG A 181 19.48 -1.90 15.21
N ASN A 182 19.92 -0.66 15.02
CA ASN A 182 19.46 0.49 15.81
C ASN A 182 18.13 0.99 15.27
N ILE A 183 17.23 1.39 16.17
CA ILE A 183 15.97 2.04 15.83
C ILE A 183 16.22 3.54 15.70
N GLU A 184 15.63 4.13 14.67
CA GLU A 184 15.65 5.56 14.41
C GLU A 184 14.33 6.17 14.87
N ASP A 185 14.26 6.53 16.15
CA ASP A 185 13.00 6.86 16.82
C ASP A 185 12.24 8.03 16.17
N ILE A 186 12.95 9.05 15.69
CA ILE A 186 12.33 10.22 15.04
C ILE A 186 11.61 9.78 13.76
N GLN A 187 12.21 8.90 12.97
CA GLN A 187 11.69 8.41 11.72
C GLN A 187 10.57 7.38 11.94
N LEU A 188 10.72 6.50 12.94
CA LEU A 188 9.68 5.58 13.37
C LEU A 188 8.44 6.34 13.85
N ASN A 189 8.62 7.38 14.68
CA ASN A 189 7.54 8.24 15.15
C ASN A 189 6.88 9.00 13.99
N TYR A 190 7.68 9.51 13.05
CA TYR A 190 7.14 10.12 11.82
C TYR A 190 6.24 9.14 11.05
N ASN A 191 6.72 7.91 10.79
CA ASN A 191 5.94 6.89 10.09
C ASN A 191 4.65 6.54 10.86
N ASN A 192 4.73 6.40 12.18
CA ASN A 192 3.56 6.14 13.02
C ASN A 192 2.53 7.28 12.94
N ASN A 193 2.98 8.53 12.94
CA ASN A 193 2.12 9.71 12.78
C ASN A 193 1.50 9.78 11.38
N GLN A 194 2.23 9.40 10.32
CA GLN A 194 1.66 9.30 8.97
C GLN A 194 0.59 8.21 8.90
N VAL A 195 0.79 7.07 9.58
CA VAL A 195 -0.24 6.03 9.70
C VAL A 195 -1.47 6.58 10.43
N ASP A 196 -1.30 7.31 11.53
CA ASP A 196 -2.42 7.92 12.26
C ASP A 196 -3.20 8.91 11.38
N PHE A 197 -2.48 9.71 10.60
CA PHE A 197 -3.11 10.62 9.65
C PHE A 197 -3.91 9.87 8.56
N LEU A 198 -3.37 8.77 8.03
CA LEU A 198 -4.10 7.92 7.07
C LEU A 198 -5.33 7.27 7.71
N VAL A 199 -5.26 6.79 8.96
CA VAL A 199 -6.42 6.25 9.70
C VAL A 199 -7.50 7.31 9.85
N LYS A 200 -7.13 8.54 10.26
CA LYS A 200 -8.07 9.66 10.36
C LYS A 200 -8.68 10.00 9.01
N TYR A 201 -7.87 10.09 7.96
CA TYR A 201 -8.33 10.37 6.59
C TYR A 201 -9.32 9.31 6.11
N PHE A 202 -8.99 8.03 6.29
CA PHE A 202 -9.86 6.92 5.88
C PHE A 202 -11.18 6.94 6.65
N THR A 203 -11.12 7.06 7.97
CA THR A 203 -12.30 7.09 8.82
C THR A 203 -13.23 8.24 8.43
N GLU A 204 -12.70 9.44 8.24
CA GLU A 204 -13.49 10.63 7.93
C GLU A 204 -14.05 10.61 6.51
N PHE A 205 -13.21 10.36 5.52
CA PHE A 205 -13.57 10.58 4.13
C PHE A 205 -14.02 9.32 3.40
N VAL A 206 -13.63 8.13 3.84
CA VAL A 206 -14.04 6.85 3.24
C VAL A 206 -15.24 6.28 3.98
N VAL A 207 -15.17 6.17 5.31
CA VAL A 207 -16.22 5.49 6.10
C VAL A 207 -17.36 6.44 6.49
N LYS A 208 -17.07 7.54 7.21
CA LYS A 208 -18.12 8.43 7.74
C LYS A 208 -18.84 9.21 6.65
N LYS A 209 -18.11 9.80 5.70
CA LYS A 209 -18.73 10.58 4.62
C LYS A 209 -19.64 9.71 3.72
N TYR A 210 -19.40 8.40 3.66
CA TYR A 210 -20.33 7.48 3.02
C TYR A 210 -21.68 7.41 3.77
N LYS A 211 -21.68 7.36 5.11
CA LYS A 211 -22.93 7.37 5.91
C LYS A 211 -23.81 8.60 5.66
N ASN A 212 -23.20 9.75 5.39
CA ASN A 212 -23.93 10.97 5.10
C ASN A 212 -24.59 10.98 3.72
N ASN A 213 -24.16 10.11 2.80
CA ASN A 213 -24.75 9.99 1.47
C ASN A 213 -25.90 8.95 1.42
N GLU A 214 -26.11 8.17 2.48
CA GLU A 214 -27.24 7.21 2.61
C GLU A 214 -28.45 7.80 3.35
N LYS A 215 -28.35 9.05 3.83
CA LYS A 215 -29.45 9.81 4.45
C LYS A 215 -30.00 10.84 3.47
#